data_AF-A0AA43MA67-F1
#
_entry.id   AF-A0AA43MA67-F1
#
_cell.length_a   1.000
_cell.length_b   1.000
_cell.length_c   1.000
_cell.angle_alpha   90.00
_cell.angle_beta   90.00
_cell.angle_gamma   90.00
#
_symmetry.space_group_name_H-M   'P 1'
#
loop_
_entity.id
_entity.type
_entity.pdbx_description
1 polymer ?
#
loop_
_entity_poly.entity_id
_entity_poly.type
_entity_poly.pdbx_seq_one_letter_code
_entity_poly.pdbx_strand_id
1 'polypeptide(L)'
;MRQIAIRGFINEKFNTPFGKGLFRRAIYNGSVELHNPNQKYLVDFYEYEQFQHTAKTNGQINILNNLAACGVANTPDLVMSWIVHYEPLTKSKQLVDGYCIYLQSTGEVHIEIEDVPNGTSEEWDLKAHPCKAVGANKPIFIATNVDLNTGSLSRS
;
A
#
# COMPACT_ATOMS: atom_id res chain seq x y z
N MET A 1 -8.88 -3.21 -17.40
CA MET A 1 -8.29 -2.98 -16.07
C MET A 1 -6.96 -2.28 -16.27
N ARG A 2 -6.75 -1.11 -15.67
CA ARG A 2 -5.52 -0.32 -15.83
C ARG A 2 -4.33 -1.06 -15.20
N GLN A 3 -3.14 -0.84 -15.74
CA GLN A 3 -1.92 -1.48 -15.28
C GLN A 3 -1.46 -0.87 -13.95
N ILE A 4 -1.22 -1.73 -12.96
CA ILE A 4 -0.82 -1.35 -11.61
C ILE A 4 0.43 -2.12 -11.19
N ALA A 5 1.32 -1.45 -10.47
CA ALA A 5 2.44 -2.07 -9.78
C ALA A 5 2.54 -1.54 -8.34
N ILE A 6 2.44 -2.44 -7.37
CA ILE A 6 2.62 -2.17 -5.95
C ILE A 6 3.97 -2.74 -5.54
N ARG A 7 4.80 -1.92 -4.90
CA ARG A 7 6.11 -2.31 -4.37
C ARG A 7 6.16 -1.99 -2.89
N GLY A 8 6.37 -3.01 -2.06
CA GLY A 8 6.54 -2.85 -0.61
C GLY A 8 8.00 -2.98 -0.21
N PHE A 9 8.41 -2.18 0.76
CA PHE A 9 9.76 -2.08 1.31
C PHE A 9 9.68 -2.21 2.83
N ILE A 10 10.66 -2.86 3.45
CA ILE A 10 10.78 -2.86 4.92
C ILE A 10 10.98 -1.42 5.39
N ASN A 11 10.18 -0.99 6.37
CA ASN A 11 10.46 0.24 7.06
C ASN A 11 11.62 0.02 8.03
N GLU A 12 12.84 0.38 7.64
CA GLU A 12 14.04 0.25 8.48
C GLU A 12 13.93 1.04 9.80
N LYS A 13 13.00 1.98 9.87
CA LYS A 13 12.73 2.77 11.07
C LYS A 13 11.55 2.23 11.87
N PHE A 14 11.00 1.06 11.54
CA PHE A 14 9.94 0.44 12.33
C PHE A 14 10.35 0.30 13.79
N ASN A 15 9.43 0.60 14.70
CA ASN A 15 9.62 0.62 16.15
C ASN A 15 10.74 1.55 16.66
N THR A 16 11.24 2.47 15.82
CA THR A 16 12.16 3.53 16.27
C THR A 16 11.38 4.76 16.73
N PRO A 17 11.88 5.48 17.75
CA PRO A 17 11.23 6.71 18.22
C PRO A 17 11.39 7.84 17.20
N PHE A 18 10.40 8.73 17.15
CA PHE A 18 10.46 9.99 16.41
C PHE A 18 9.99 11.20 17.23
N GLY A 19 9.63 10.97 18.48
CA GLY A 19 9.23 11.97 19.46
C GLY A 19 9.03 11.29 20.81
N LYS A 20 8.78 12.07 21.85
CA LYS A 20 8.56 11.53 23.20
C LYS A 20 7.30 10.66 23.20
N GLY A 21 7.46 9.35 23.34
CA GLY A 21 6.36 8.37 23.33
C GLY A 21 5.77 8.08 21.93
N LEU A 22 6.38 8.59 20.86
CA LEU A 22 5.92 8.41 19.48
C LEU A 22 6.87 7.48 18.72
N PHE A 23 6.33 6.36 18.25
CA PHE A 23 7.07 5.30 17.56
C PHE A 23 6.56 5.11 16.15
N ARG A 24 7.47 4.91 15.20
CA ARG A 24 7.09 4.57 13.82
C ARG A 24 6.48 3.19 13.80
N ARG A 25 5.25 3.13 13.29
CA ARG A 25 4.35 1.99 13.41
C ARG A 25 4.09 1.28 12.08
N ALA A 26 4.43 1.91 10.95
CA ALA A 26 4.32 1.28 9.65
C ALA A 26 5.38 0.18 9.53
N ILE A 27 4.96 -1.07 9.29
CA ILE A 27 5.83 -2.22 9.08
C ILE A 27 6.51 -2.12 7.71
N TYR A 28 5.72 -1.73 6.70
CA TYR A 28 6.20 -1.52 5.34
C TYR A 28 5.90 -0.12 4.86
N ASN A 29 6.79 0.41 4.03
CA ASN A 29 6.49 1.55 3.18
C ASN A 29 6.35 1.04 1.75
N GLY A 30 5.56 1.69 0.93
CA GLY A 30 5.31 1.23 -0.41
C GLY A 30 4.90 2.33 -1.36
N SER A 31 4.95 1.97 -2.64
CA SER A 31 4.50 2.81 -3.73
C SER A 31 3.56 2.01 -4.62
N VAL A 32 2.53 2.68 -5.10
CA VAL A 32 1.62 2.18 -6.13
C VAL A 32 1.83 3.04 -7.36
N GLU A 33 2.06 2.40 -8.50
CA GLU A 33 2.24 3.07 -9.78
C GLU A 33 1.15 2.58 -10.74
N LEU A 34 0.28 3.49 -11.14
CA LEU A 34 -0.68 3.27 -12.21
C LEU A 34 -0.09 3.77 -13.52
N HIS A 35 -0.30 3.02 -14.60
CA HIS A 35 0.13 3.44 -15.93
C HIS A 35 -1.07 3.91 -16.75
N ASN A 36 -0.84 4.81 -17.71
CA ASN A 36 -1.83 5.33 -18.67
C ASN A 36 -3.15 5.88 -18.05
N PRO A 37 -3.16 7.13 -17.55
CA PRO A 37 -2.01 8.03 -17.37
C PRO A 37 -1.10 7.56 -16.23
N ASN A 38 0.12 8.08 -16.16
CA ASN A 38 1.00 7.73 -15.04
C ASN A 38 0.55 8.46 -13.77
N GLN A 39 0.28 7.70 -12.71
CA GLN A 39 -0.05 8.24 -11.38
C GLN A 39 0.69 7.44 -10.32
N LYS A 40 1.09 8.13 -9.25
CA LYS A 40 1.89 7.55 -8.18
C LYS A 40 1.22 7.77 -6.85
N TYR A 41 1.04 6.70 -6.10
CA TYR A 41 0.55 6.74 -4.74
C TYR A 41 1.57 6.14 -3.78
N LEU A 42 1.46 6.50 -2.52
CA LEU A 42 2.23 5.99 -1.42
C LEU A 42 1.30 5.26 -0.46
N VAL A 43 1.83 4.16 0.08
CA VAL A 43 1.16 3.34 1.09
C VAL A 43 2.14 3.08 2.23
N ASP A 44 1.69 3.28 3.46
CA ASP A 44 2.36 2.89 4.69
C ASP A 44 1.51 1.81 5.38
N PHE A 45 2.03 0.58 5.49
CA PHE A 45 1.28 -0.57 5.98
C PHE A 45 1.41 -0.72 7.50
N TYR A 46 0.27 -0.74 8.19
CA TYR A 46 0.13 -0.90 9.64
C TYR A 46 -0.69 -2.15 9.94
N GLU A 47 -0.48 -2.76 11.11
CA GLU A 47 -1.44 -3.75 11.63
C GLU A 47 -2.82 -3.10 11.80
N TYR A 48 -3.89 -3.89 11.65
CA TYR A 48 -5.27 -3.39 11.74
C TYR A 48 -5.50 -2.56 13.02
N GLU A 49 -5.02 -3.04 14.17
CA GLU A 49 -5.19 -2.36 15.45
C GLU A 49 -4.62 -0.94 15.43
N GLN A 50 -3.49 -0.72 14.76
CA GLN A 50 -2.85 0.59 14.66
C GLN A 50 -3.49 1.42 13.55
N PHE A 51 -3.85 0.78 12.44
CA PHE A 51 -4.47 1.40 11.28
C PHE A 51 -5.79 2.10 11.63
N GLN A 52 -6.68 1.44 12.38
CA GLN A 52 -7.97 2.02 12.76
C GLN A 52 -7.84 3.35 13.52
N HIS A 53 -6.77 3.55 14.30
CA HIS A 53 -6.53 4.79 15.03
C HIS A 53 -6.02 5.94 14.15
N THR A 54 -5.73 5.68 12.88
CA THR A 54 -5.28 6.69 11.92
C THR A 54 -6.42 7.28 11.08
N ALA A 55 -7.63 6.70 11.15
CA ALA A 55 -8.82 7.25 10.50
C ALA A 55 -9.20 8.61 11.09
N LYS A 56 -9.54 9.56 10.22
CA LYS A 56 -9.89 10.94 10.58
C LYS A 56 -11.20 11.41 9.98
N THR A 57 -11.60 10.83 8.84
CA THR A 57 -12.82 11.23 8.13
C THR A 57 -13.95 10.24 8.37
N ASN A 58 -15.19 10.69 8.19
CA ASN A 58 -16.36 9.80 8.26
C ASN A 58 -16.29 8.69 7.21
N GLY A 59 -15.75 8.97 6.01
CA GLY A 59 -15.53 7.97 4.98
C GLY A 59 -14.60 6.85 5.45
N GLN A 60 -13.47 7.21 6.06
CA GLN A 60 -12.53 6.22 6.63
C GLN A 60 -13.16 5.42 7.76
N ILE A 61 -13.95 6.06 8.63
CA ILE A 61 -14.66 5.37 9.71
C ILE A 61 -15.67 4.36 9.13
N ASN A 62 -16.39 4.73 8.06
CA ASN A 62 -17.32 3.82 7.39
C ASN A 62 -16.60 2.62 6.77
N ILE A 63 -15.46 2.84 6.11
CA ILE A 63 -14.59 1.77 5.60
C ILE A 63 -14.21 0.81 6.74
N LEU A 64 -13.73 1.33 7.87
CA LEU A 64 -13.36 0.51 9.04
C LEU A 64 -14.55 -0.30 9.57
N ASN A 65 -15.73 0.30 9.67
CA ASN A 65 -16.93 -0.40 10.12
C ASN A 65 -17.31 -1.57 9.19
N ASN A 66 -17.23 -1.35 7.87
CA ASN A 66 -17.49 -2.40 6.87
C ASN A 66 -16.47 -3.53 6.97
N LEU A 67 -15.18 -3.19 7.08
CA LEU A 67 -14.11 -4.17 7.24
C LEU A 67 -14.24 -4.98 8.53
N ALA A 68 -14.58 -4.33 9.64
CA ALA A 68 -14.84 -4.98 10.91
C ALA A 68 -16.03 -5.96 10.80
N ALA A 69 -17.11 -5.55 10.13
CA ALA A 69 -18.27 -6.41 9.88
C ALA A 69 -17.92 -7.64 9.01
N CYS A 70 -16.97 -7.50 8.09
CA CYS A 70 -16.44 -8.60 7.29
C CYS A 70 -15.41 -9.48 8.03
N GLY A 71 -15.10 -9.20 9.30
CA GLY A 71 -14.15 -9.97 10.10
C GLY A 71 -12.67 -9.69 9.82
N VAL A 72 -12.36 -8.66 9.03
CA VAL A 72 -10.99 -8.27 8.66
C VAL A 72 -10.15 -7.96 9.91
N ALA A 73 -10.75 -7.37 10.93
CA ALA A 73 -10.11 -7.05 12.20
C ALA A 73 -9.50 -8.25 12.94
N ASN A 74 -10.01 -9.46 12.69
CA ASN A 74 -9.55 -10.70 13.32
C ASN A 74 -8.64 -11.53 12.42
N THR A 75 -8.31 -11.02 11.23
CA THR A 75 -7.48 -11.75 10.27
C THR A 75 -6.01 -11.59 10.64
N PRO A 76 -5.30 -12.67 10.99
CA PRO A 76 -3.89 -12.60 11.34
C PRO A 76 -3.04 -12.21 10.13
N ASP A 77 -1.87 -11.62 10.38
CA ASP A 77 -0.89 -11.23 9.36
C ASP A 77 -1.40 -10.22 8.32
N LEU A 78 -2.55 -9.59 8.58
CA LEU A 78 -3.15 -8.57 7.74
C LEU A 78 -2.60 -7.19 8.11
N VAL A 79 -2.10 -6.49 7.09
CA VAL A 79 -1.66 -5.10 7.21
C VAL A 79 -2.41 -4.21 6.24
N MET A 80 -2.63 -2.96 6.63
CA MET A 80 -3.47 -2.01 5.93
C MET A 80 -2.82 -0.66 5.76
N SER A 81 -3.22 0.06 4.71
CA SER A 81 -2.76 1.40 4.43
C SER A 81 -3.86 2.29 3.86
N TRP A 82 -3.78 3.58 4.18
CA TRP A 82 -4.52 4.61 3.45
C TRP A 82 -3.75 4.98 2.18
N ILE A 83 -4.47 5.43 1.17
CA ILE A 83 -3.87 5.82 -0.10
C ILE A 83 -3.48 7.29 -0.06
N VAL A 84 -2.22 7.58 -0.38
CA VAL A 84 -1.71 8.95 -0.47
C VAL A 84 -1.27 9.21 -1.91
N HIS A 85 -1.99 10.05 -2.64
CA HIS A 85 -1.55 10.54 -3.93
C HIS A 85 -0.27 11.36 -3.76
N TYR A 86 0.72 11.06 -4.59
CA TYR A 86 2.02 11.73 -4.62
C TYR A 86 2.28 12.32 -5.99
N GLU A 87 2.33 13.66 -6.05
CA GLU A 87 2.70 14.40 -7.25
C GLU A 87 4.24 14.52 -7.32
N PRO A 88 4.92 13.84 -8.25
CA PRO A 88 6.38 13.82 -8.28
C PRO A 88 7.01 15.19 -8.58
N LEU A 89 6.35 16.04 -9.36
CA LEU A 89 6.90 17.34 -9.76
C LEU A 89 6.92 18.34 -8.60
N THR A 90 5.83 18.40 -7.84
CA THR A 90 5.70 19.33 -6.70
C THR A 90 6.12 18.68 -5.37
N LYS A 91 6.29 17.36 -5.36
CA LYS A 91 6.49 16.52 -4.17
C LYS A 91 5.34 16.64 -3.15
N SER A 92 4.17 17.08 -3.60
CA SER A 92 2.99 17.17 -2.74
C SER A 92 2.47 15.77 -2.39
N LYS A 93 1.81 15.68 -1.24
CA LYS A 93 1.18 14.46 -0.74
C LYS A 93 -0.24 14.80 -0.35
N GLN A 94 -1.20 14.07 -0.90
CA GLN A 94 -2.61 14.25 -0.61
C GLN A 94 -3.22 12.91 -0.23
N LEU A 95 -3.86 12.86 0.93
CA LEU A 95 -4.67 11.71 1.30
C LEU A 95 -5.89 11.66 0.36
N VAL A 96 -6.15 10.51 -0.24
CA VAL A 96 -7.30 10.27 -1.10
C VAL A 96 -8.17 9.17 -0.49
N ASP A 97 -9.41 9.07 -0.94
CA ASP A 97 -10.31 8.02 -0.48
C ASP A 97 -9.87 6.67 -1.05
N GLY A 98 -10.14 5.60 -0.29
CA GLY A 98 -9.67 4.25 -0.57
C GLY A 98 -8.61 3.75 0.42
N TYR A 99 -8.24 2.48 0.25
CA TYR A 99 -7.36 1.76 1.15
C TYR A 99 -6.65 0.61 0.42
N CYS A 100 -5.57 0.10 1.01
CA CYS A 100 -4.88 -1.09 0.55
C CYS A 100 -4.79 -2.10 1.70
N ILE A 101 -5.16 -3.34 1.43
CA ILE A 101 -5.02 -4.50 2.31
C ILE A 101 -3.95 -5.41 1.74
N TYR A 102 -3.07 -5.90 2.60
CA TYR A 102 -2.11 -6.94 2.27
C TYR A 102 -2.15 -8.05 3.32
N LEU A 103 -2.54 -9.25 2.90
CA LEU A 103 -2.51 -10.46 3.71
C LEU A 103 -1.19 -11.18 3.49
N GLN A 104 -0.27 -11.07 4.46
CA GLN A 104 1.11 -11.54 4.28
C GLN A 104 1.23 -13.06 4.19
N SER A 105 0.31 -13.79 4.83
CA SER A 105 0.31 -15.26 4.85
C SER A 105 -0.04 -15.88 3.50
N THR A 106 -0.99 -15.29 2.78
CA THR A 106 -1.40 -15.76 1.45
C THR A 106 -0.73 -14.99 0.32
N GLY A 107 -0.23 -13.78 0.57
CA GLY A 107 0.26 -12.88 -0.46
C GLY A 107 -0.86 -12.16 -1.22
N GLU A 108 -2.08 -12.10 -0.70
CA GLU A 108 -3.19 -11.39 -1.35
C GLU A 108 -3.12 -9.90 -1.07
N VAL A 109 -3.29 -9.10 -2.11
CA VAL A 109 -3.35 -7.64 -2.02
C VAL A 109 -4.64 -7.16 -2.66
N HIS A 110 -5.46 -6.46 -1.89
CA HIS A 110 -6.62 -5.74 -2.38
C HIS A 110 -6.35 -4.24 -2.26
N ILE A 111 -6.65 -3.47 -3.29
CA ILE A 111 -6.51 -2.02 -3.26
C ILE A 111 -7.69 -1.35 -3.95
N GLU A 112 -8.23 -0.34 -3.29
CA GLU A 112 -9.27 0.54 -3.80
C GLU A 112 -8.74 1.97 -3.78
N ILE A 113 -8.87 2.69 -4.89
CA ILE A 113 -8.45 4.09 -5.01
C ILE A 113 -9.61 4.90 -5.55
N GLU A 114 -10.04 5.90 -4.79
CA GLU A 114 -11.00 6.92 -5.21
C GLU A 114 -10.34 8.31 -5.15
N ASP A 115 -9.71 8.67 -6.28
CA ASP A 115 -9.05 9.94 -6.54
C ASP A 115 -9.70 10.62 -7.74
N VAL A 116 -10.96 11.02 -7.54
CA VAL A 116 -11.81 11.69 -8.54
C VAL A 116 -11.13 12.92 -9.17
N PRO A 117 -10.44 13.81 -8.42
CA PRO A 117 -9.77 14.97 -9.01
C PRO A 117 -8.70 14.62 -10.06
N ASN A 118 -8.07 13.44 -9.93
CA ASN A 118 -7.05 12.96 -10.86
C ASN A 118 -7.57 11.87 -11.82
N GLY A 119 -8.89 11.63 -11.82
CA GLY A 119 -9.56 10.71 -12.72
C GLY A 119 -9.29 9.23 -12.44
N THR A 120 -9.00 8.86 -11.19
CA THR A 120 -8.82 7.45 -10.78
C THR A 120 -9.95 7.05 -9.83
N SER A 121 -10.74 6.04 -10.21
CA SER A 121 -11.77 5.42 -9.37
C SER A 121 -11.83 3.94 -9.79
N GLU A 122 -10.94 3.15 -9.20
CA GLU A 122 -10.66 1.78 -9.62
C GLU A 122 -10.24 0.91 -8.42
N GLU A 123 -10.44 -0.40 -8.56
CA GLU A 123 -10.04 -1.42 -7.59
C GLU A 123 -9.23 -2.53 -8.27
N TRP A 124 -8.37 -3.19 -7.49
CA TRP A 124 -7.57 -4.32 -7.95
C TRP A 124 -7.40 -5.37 -6.86
N ASP A 125 -7.57 -6.64 -7.26
CA ASP A 125 -7.11 -7.80 -6.52
C ASP A 125 -5.85 -8.36 -7.19
N LEU A 126 -4.76 -8.42 -6.44
CA LEU A 126 -3.44 -8.80 -6.93
C LEU A 126 -2.82 -9.89 -6.05
N LYS A 127 -1.90 -10.65 -6.66
CA LYS A 127 -1.01 -11.54 -5.92
C LYS A 127 0.35 -10.87 -5.73
N ALA A 128 0.76 -10.72 -4.48
CA ALA A 128 2.10 -10.31 -4.11
C ALA A 128 3.07 -11.47 -4.30
N HIS A 129 4.17 -11.18 -4.98
CA HIS A 129 5.30 -12.07 -5.15
C HIS A 129 6.46 -11.58 -4.26
N PRO A 130 6.91 -12.39 -3.29
CA PRO A 130 8.05 -12.02 -2.45
C PRO A 130 9.32 -11.95 -3.30
N CYS A 131 10.11 -10.90 -3.07
CA CYS A 131 11.37 -10.69 -3.74
C CYS A 131 12.50 -11.37 -2.97
N LYS A 132 13.34 -12.13 -3.67
CA LYS A 132 14.52 -12.81 -3.06
C LYS A 132 15.64 -11.85 -2.67
N ALA A 133 15.62 -10.62 -3.20
CA ALA A 133 16.69 -9.66 -3.00
C ALA A 133 16.47 -8.85 -1.72
N VAL A 134 17.40 -8.97 -0.78
CA VAL A 134 17.37 -8.24 0.50
C VAL A 134 18.31 -7.02 0.42
N GLY A 135 17.91 -5.88 1.01
CA GLY A 135 18.74 -4.67 1.14
C GLY A 135 17.98 -3.34 1.05
N ALA A 136 18.65 -2.25 1.41
CA ALA A 136 18.11 -0.88 1.32
C ALA A 136 17.62 -0.57 -0.11
N ASN A 137 16.44 0.04 -0.21
CA ASN A 137 15.76 0.38 -1.47
C ASN A 137 15.37 -0.80 -2.37
N LYS A 138 15.41 -2.04 -1.88
CA LYS A 138 14.91 -3.20 -2.63
C LYS A 138 13.50 -3.55 -2.15
N PRO A 139 12.54 -3.72 -3.06
CA PRO A 139 11.22 -4.16 -2.66
C PRO A 139 11.32 -5.58 -2.09
N ILE A 140 10.61 -5.83 -1.00
CA ILE A 140 10.46 -7.17 -0.41
C ILE A 140 9.30 -7.95 -1.03
N PHE A 141 8.34 -7.26 -1.63
CA PHE A 141 7.30 -7.86 -2.43
C PHE A 141 6.90 -6.92 -3.58
N ILE A 142 6.41 -7.52 -4.65
CA ILE A 142 5.81 -6.81 -5.78
C ILE A 142 4.45 -7.47 -6.07
N ALA A 143 3.40 -6.67 -6.19
CA ALA A 143 2.08 -7.11 -6.66
C ALA A 143 1.74 -6.32 -7.93
N THR A 144 1.43 -7.00 -9.03
CA THR A 144 1.16 -6.34 -10.30
C THR A 144 0.28 -7.20 -11.19
N ASN A 145 -0.50 -6.57 -12.06
CA ASN A 145 -1.24 -7.23 -13.14
C ASN A 145 -0.51 -7.12 -14.50
N VAL A 146 0.77 -6.75 -14.47
CA VAL A 146 1.66 -6.70 -15.63
C VAL A 146 2.66 -7.84 -15.55
N ASP A 147 2.99 -8.45 -16.69
CA ASP A 147 4.00 -9.50 -16.74
C ASP A 147 5.35 -9.00 -16.19
N LEU A 148 5.83 -9.66 -15.14
CA LEU A 148 7.14 -9.40 -14.52
C LEU A 148 8.32 -9.82 -15.41
N ASN A 149 8.07 -10.47 -16.56
CA ASN A 149 9.08 -11.06 -17.44
C ASN A 149 9.86 -10.07 -18.32
N THR A 150 9.51 -8.78 -18.33
CA THR A 150 10.28 -7.76 -19.07
C THR A 150 11.54 -7.27 -18.35
N GLY A 151 11.84 -7.80 -17.16
CA GLY A 151 13.02 -7.48 -16.35
C GLY A 151 14.08 -8.57 -16.26
N SER A 152 14.11 -9.56 -17.15
CA SER A 152 15.26 -10.46 -17.26
C SER A 152 16.38 -9.73 -18.00
N LEU A 153 17.39 -9.29 -17.24
CA LEU A 153 18.70 -8.97 -17.78
C LEU A 153 19.17 -10.16 -18.62
N SER A 154 19.04 -10.03 -19.93
CA SER A 154 19.87 -10.74 -20.89
C SER A 154 21.32 -10.33 -20.62
N ARG A 155 21.99 -11.08 -19.75
CA ARG A 155 23.44 -11.16 -19.79
C ARG A 155 23.80 -12.09 -20.95
N SER A 156 23.90 -11.50 -22.14
CA SER A 156 24.80 -11.95 -23.20
C SER A 156 26.25 -11.88 -22.72
#